data_AF-A0A933M5Q2-F1
#
_entry.id   AF-A0A933M5Q2-F1
#
_cell.length_a   1.000
_cell.length_b   1.000
_cell.length_c   1.000
_cell.angle_alpha   90.00
_cell.angle_beta   90.00
_cell.angle_gamma   90.00
#
_symmetry.space_group_name_H-M   'P 1'
#
loop_
_entity.id
_entity.type
_entity.pdbx_description
1 polymer ?
#
loop_
_entity_poly.entity_id
_entity_poly.type
_entity_poly.pdbx_seq_one_letter_code
_entity_poly.pdbx_strand_id
1 'polypeptide(L)'
;MSTTLVTVNTQARQGVARTITIPVFIPDLDQVRELAMSLHRAGRSFQERVWGWLVTYEPEIREEAAVVQVPDGQGGLIDQERDLWSPASFTIGENGVWFFSMLWENGANKPPVEFLETETLEDA
;
A
#
# COMPACT_ATOMS: atom_id res chain seq x y z
N MET A 1 20.71 -8.71 -2.69
CA MET A 1 20.07 -9.21 -1.46
C MET A 1 20.80 -8.65 -0.26
N SER A 2 20.11 -7.97 0.64
CA SER A 2 20.70 -7.32 1.82
C SER A 2 19.88 -7.61 3.06
N THR A 3 20.52 -8.05 4.14
CA THR A 3 19.89 -8.17 5.46
C THR A 3 19.95 -6.81 6.15
N THR A 4 18.81 -6.29 6.59
CA THR A 4 18.73 -5.00 7.30
C THR A 4 18.41 -5.25 8.77
N LEU A 5 19.12 -4.55 9.66
CA LEU A 5 18.82 -4.57 11.09
C LEU A 5 17.79 -3.48 11.38
N VAL A 6 16.64 -3.85 11.95
CA VAL A 6 15.65 -2.88 12.42
C VAL A 6 15.72 -2.81 13.94
N THR A 7 15.71 -1.59 14.47
CA THR A 7 15.76 -1.32 15.90
C THR A 7 14.38 -0.88 16.36
N VAL A 8 13.73 -1.67 17.21
CA VAL A 8 12.41 -1.37 17.76
C VAL A 8 12.55 -0.91 19.22
N ASN A 9 12.06 0.29 19.52
CA ASN A 9 11.99 0.80 20.88
C ASN A 9 10.70 0.34 21.55
N THR A 10 10.79 -0.56 22.53
CA THR A 10 9.63 -1.03 23.27
C THR A 10 9.56 -0.37 24.65
N GLN A 11 8.41 0.21 24.99
CA GLN A 11 8.13 0.66 26.35
C GLN A 11 7.53 -0.50 27.15
N ALA A 12 8.32 -1.07 28.06
CA ALA A 12 7.81 -2.01 29.04
C ALA A 12 6.99 -1.29 30.12
N ARG A 13 5.91 -1.91 30.61
CA ARG A 13 5.03 -1.42 31.71
C ARG A 13 5.75 -1.07 33.03
N GLN A 14 7.07 -1.26 33.13
CA GLN A 14 7.89 -0.96 34.32
C GLN A 14 8.93 0.15 34.12
N GLY A 15 8.81 1.00 33.09
CA GLY A 15 9.58 2.24 33.00
C GLY A 15 11.05 2.11 32.59
N VAL A 16 11.47 0.93 32.11
CA VAL A 16 12.78 0.77 31.46
C VAL A 16 12.53 0.58 29.97
N ALA A 17 12.89 1.57 29.16
CA ALA A 17 12.93 1.45 27.71
C ALA A 17 13.94 0.35 27.34
N ARG A 18 13.49 -0.65 26.58
CA ARG A 18 14.37 -1.68 26.04
C ARG A 18 14.34 -1.58 24.53
N THR A 19 15.50 -1.26 23.99
CA THR A 19 15.77 -1.31 22.55
C THR A 19 16.02 -2.77 22.17
N ILE A 20 15.19 -3.31 21.29
CA ILE A 20 15.34 -4.66 20.76
C ILE A 20 15.67 -4.53 19.27
N THR A 21 16.85 -5.01 18.87
CA THR A 21 17.22 -5.09 17.45
C THR A 21 16.84 -6.47 16.93
N ILE A 22 16.02 -6.52 15.88
CA ILE A 22 15.58 -7.75 15.24
C ILE A 22 16.06 -7.71 13.80
N PRO A 23 16.72 -8.77 13.30
CA PRO A 23 17.07 -8.84 11.89
C PRO A 23 15.78 -9.01 11.07
N VAL A 24 15.58 -8.14 10.08
CA VAL A 24 14.50 -8.26 9.12
C VAL A 24 15.06 -8.48 7.72
N PHE A 25 14.35 -9.28 6.93
CA PHE A 25 14.71 -9.51 5.55
C PHE A 25 13.98 -8.49 4.67
N ILE A 26 14.71 -7.62 3.98
CA ILE A 26 14.12 -6.69 3.00
C ILE A 26 14.34 -7.28 1.60
N PRO A 27 13.26 -7.59 0.84
CA PRO A 27 13.40 -8.13 -0.50
C PRO A 27 13.97 -7.10 -1.48
N ASP A 28 14.51 -7.59 -2.59
CA ASP A 28 14.97 -6.72 -3.68
C ASP A 28 13.77 -6.06 -4.38
N LEU A 29 13.83 -4.74 -4.60
CA LEU A 29 12.70 -4.01 -5.17
C LEU A 29 12.38 -4.45 -6.60
N ASP A 30 13.35 -4.91 -7.38
CA ASP A 30 13.07 -5.39 -8.73
C ASP A 30 12.24 -6.69 -8.68
N GLN A 31 12.50 -7.56 -7.70
CA GLN A 31 11.68 -8.76 -7.48
C GLN A 31 10.27 -8.41 -6.99
N VAL A 32 10.15 -7.38 -6.15
CA VAL A 32 8.85 -6.88 -5.68
C VAL A 32 8.04 -6.32 -6.86
N ARG A 33 8.66 -5.53 -7.74
CA ARG A 33 8.03 -5.01 -8.96
C ARG A 33 7.59 -6.12 -9.89
N GLU A 34 8.43 -7.14 -10.10
CA GLU A 34 8.09 -8.30 -10.92
C GLU A 34 6.85 -9.03 -10.39
N LEU A 35 6.79 -9.24 -9.07
CA LEU A 35 5.62 -9.83 -8.40
C LEU A 35 4.37 -8.97 -8.61
N ALA A 36 4.45 -7.66 -8.33
CA ALA A 36 3.34 -6.73 -8.49
C ALA A 36 2.81 -6.72 -9.93
N MET A 37 3.70 -6.67 -10.92
CA MET A 37 3.34 -6.72 -12.34
C MET A 37 2.74 -8.08 -12.75
N SER A 38 3.15 -9.17 -12.11
CA SER A 38 2.57 -10.50 -12.34
C SER A 38 1.15 -10.58 -11.78
N LEU A 39 0.92 -10.10 -10.55
CA LEU A 39 -0.41 -10.03 -9.94
C LEU A 39 -1.33 -9.11 -10.75
N HIS A 40 -0.79 -7.98 -11.21
CA HIS A 40 -1.54 -7.04 -12.04
C HIS A 40 -1.99 -7.64 -13.36
N ARG A 41 -1.13 -8.42 -14.02
CA ARG A 41 -1.49 -9.17 -15.22
C ARG A 41 -2.53 -10.27 -14.95
N ALA A 42 -2.53 -10.85 -13.76
CA ALA A 42 -3.52 -11.86 -13.37
C ALA A 42 -4.90 -11.26 -13.10
N GLY A 43 -4.97 -10.00 -12.65
CA GLY A 43 -6.20 -9.23 -12.49
C GLY A 43 -7.15 -9.80 -11.43
N ARG A 44 -6.62 -10.48 -10.40
CA ARG A 44 -7.38 -11.05 -9.29
C ARG A 44 -6.82 -10.55 -7.98
N SER A 45 -7.70 -10.25 -7.02
CA SER A 45 -7.27 -9.88 -5.67
C SER A 45 -6.36 -10.96 -5.08
N PHE A 46 -5.32 -10.52 -4.38
CA PHE A 46 -4.31 -11.38 -3.79
C PHE A 46 -3.95 -10.87 -2.41
N GLN A 47 -3.88 -11.77 -1.43
CA GLN A 47 -3.48 -11.45 -0.08
C GLN A 47 -2.76 -12.64 0.55
N GLU A 48 -1.44 -12.59 0.63
CA GLU A 48 -0.62 -13.64 1.25
C GLU A 48 0.67 -13.07 1.85
N ARG A 49 1.46 -13.93 2.51
CA ARG A 49 2.81 -13.58 2.95
C ARG A 49 3.85 -14.00 1.92
N VAL A 50 4.65 -13.04 1.46
CA VAL A 50 5.77 -13.27 0.54
C VAL A 50 7.03 -12.68 1.17
N TRP A 51 8.11 -13.46 1.23
CA TRP A 51 9.35 -13.08 1.91
C TRP A 51 9.19 -12.65 3.37
N GLY A 52 8.14 -13.14 4.04
CA GLY A 52 7.80 -12.78 5.42
C GLY A 52 6.88 -11.56 5.55
N TRP A 53 6.71 -10.76 4.51
CA TRP A 53 5.87 -9.57 4.49
C TRP A 53 4.46 -9.88 4.01
N LEU A 54 3.47 -9.18 4.58
CA LEU A 54 2.12 -9.21 4.01
C LEU A 54 2.15 -8.49 2.66
N VAL A 55 1.58 -9.14 1.65
CA VAL A 55 1.35 -8.57 0.32
C VAL A 55 -0.15 -8.48 0.12
N THR A 56 -0.62 -7.34 -0.39
CA THR A 56 -1.97 -7.21 -0.91
C THR A 56 -1.94 -6.68 -2.34
N TYR A 57 -2.84 -7.18 -3.17
CA TYR A 57 -3.14 -6.61 -4.47
C TYR A 57 -4.65 -6.59 -4.66
N GLU A 58 -5.16 -5.45 -5.09
CA GLU A 58 -6.55 -5.27 -5.51
C GLU A 58 -6.57 -4.79 -6.96
N PRO A 59 -7.34 -5.45 -7.84
CA PRO A 59 -7.44 -5.04 -9.25
C PRO A 59 -8.22 -3.74 -9.42
N GLU A 60 -8.12 -3.15 -10.62
CA GLU A 60 -8.93 -1.99 -10.99
C GLU A 60 -10.42 -2.37 -10.94
N ILE A 61 -11.21 -1.55 -10.25
CA ILE A 61 -12.67 -1.69 -10.20
C ILE A 61 -13.28 -0.59 -11.05
N ARG A 62 -14.18 -1.01 -11.95
CA ARG A 62 -15.07 -0.13 -12.72
C ARG A 62 -16.49 -0.59 -12.45
N GLU A 63 -17.20 0.16 -11.63
CA GLU A 63 -18.61 -0.07 -11.38
C GLU A 63 -19.46 0.84 -12.28
N GLU A 64 -20.72 0.44 -12.49
CA GLU A 64 -21.69 1.31 -13.14
C GLU A 64 -21.84 2.61 -12.36
N ALA A 65 -22.07 3.71 -13.08
CA ALA A 65 -22.14 5.01 -12.47
C ALA A 65 -23.26 5.06 -11.41
N ALA A 66 -22.93 5.59 -10.23
CA ALA A 66 -23.88 5.74 -9.15
C ALA A 66 -24.52 7.13 -9.21
N VAL A 67 -25.84 7.18 -8.99
CA VAL A 67 -26.56 8.44 -8.81
C VAL A 67 -26.40 8.89 -7.36
N VAL A 68 -25.72 10.01 -7.16
CA VAL A 68 -25.48 10.61 -5.86
C VAL A 68 -26.23 11.93 -5.75
N GLN A 69 -26.95 12.14 -4.65
CA GLN A 69 -27.61 13.42 -4.39
C GLN A 69 -26.61 14.44 -3.87
N VAL A 70 -26.45 15.53 -4.60
CA VAL A 70 -25.55 16.63 -4.23
C VAL A 70 -26.34 17.94 -4.09
N PRO A 71 -25.97 18.82 -3.15
CA PRO A 71 -26.59 20.13 -3.03
C PRO A 71 -26.47 20.93 -4.34
N ASP A 72 -27.57 21.54 -4.76
CA ASP A 72 -27.64 22.36 -6.00
C ASP A 72 -27.13 23.80 -5.83
N GLY A 73 -26.72 24.17 -4.60
CA GLY A 73 -26.30 25.51 -4.25
C GLY A 73 -27.45 26.50 -3.99
N GLN A 74 -28.71 26.09 -4.15
CA GLN A 74 -29.92 26.88 -3.89
C GLN A 74 -30.79 26.30 -2.76
N GLY A 75 -30.32 25.23 -2.10
CA GLY A 75 -31.01 24.57 -0.99
C GLY A 75 -31.81 23.34 -1.39
N GLY A 76 -31.72 22.90 -2.65
CA GLY A 76 -32.22 21.63 -3.15
C GLY A 76 -31.13 20.57 -3.30
N LEU A 77 -31.53 19.38 -3.73
CA LEU A 77 -30.65 18.27 -4.11
C LEU A 77 -30.86 17.97 -5.58
N ILE A 78 -29.76 17.75 -6.31
CA ILE A 78 -29.78 17.23 -7.68
C ILE A 78 -29.15 15.84 -7.71
N ASP A 79 -29.72 14.98 -8.54
CA ASP A 79 -29.14 13.68 -8.87
C ASP A 79 -27.95 13.90 -9.80
N GLN A 80 -26.76 13.49 -9.35
CA GLN A 80 -25.54 13.52 -10.14
C GLN A 80 -25.02 12.10 -10.33
N GLU A 81 -24.99 11.66 -11.59
CA GLU A 81 -24.34 10.40 -11.98
C GLU A 81 -22.81 10.56 -11.84
N ARG A 82 -22.17 9.64 -11.12
CA ARG A 82 -20.72 9.60 -10.94
C ARG A 82 -20.18 8.22 -11.25
N ASP A 83 -19.17 8.18 -12.11
CA ASP A 83 -18.41 6.96 -12.36
C ASP A 83 -17.69 6.52 -11.09
N LEU A 84 -17.92 5.27 -10.67
CA LEU A 84 -17.22 4.64 -9.56
C LEU A 84 -16.03 3.87 -10.13
N TRP A 85 -14.87 4.53 -10.12
CA TRP A 85 -13.60 3.95 -10.52
C TRP A 85 -12.62 3.93 -9.36
N SER A 86 -12.01 2.76 -9.13
CA SER A 86 -10.90 2.59 -8.20
C SER A 86 -9.69 2.00 -8.92
N PRO A 87 -8.50 2.62 -8.82
CA PRO A 87 -7.30 2.09 -9.45
C PRO A 87 -6.89 0.76 -8.85
N ALA A 88 -6.15 -0.04 -9.63
CA ALA A 88 -5.45 -1.19 -9.07
C ALA A 88 -4.41 -0.72 -8.06
N SER A 89 -4.22 -1.48 -6.99
CA SER A 89 -3.26 -1.18 -5.93
C SER A 89 -2.49 -2.42 -5.52
N PHE A 90 -1.22 -2.23 -5.19
CA PHE A 90 -0.35 -3.26 -4.64
C PHE A 90 0.35 -2.69 -3.40
N THR A 91 0.42 -3.45 -2.33
CA THR A 91 1.21 -3.11 -1.15
C THR A 91 1.97 -4.31 -0.64
N ILE A 92 3.15 -4.07 -0.07
CA ILE A 92 3.95 -5.06 0.65
C ILE A 92 4.65 -4.40 1.82
N GLY A 93 4.69 -5.10 2.94
CA GLY A 93 5.45 -4.66 4.12
C GLY A 93 4.56 -4.26 5.29
N GLU A 94 5.15 -3.52 6.22
CA GLU A 94 4.50 -2.99 7.42
C GLU A 94 5.00 -1.56 7.63
N ASN A 95 4.07 -0.62 7.82
CA ASN A 95 4.40 0.78 8.06
C ASN A 95 5.28 0.94 9.31
N GLY A 96 6.28 1.81 9.25
CA GLY A 96 7.23 2.04 10.35
C GLY A 96 8.26 0.92 10.54
N VAL A 97 8.43 0.05 9.54
CA VAL A 97 9.54 -0.92 9.48
C VAL A 97 10.12 -0.92 8.07
N TRP A 98 9.28 -1.24 7.10
CA TRP A 98 9.57 -1.22 5.67
C TRP A 98 8.25 -1.41 4.93
N PHE A 99 7.92 -0.48 4.06
CA PHE A 99 6.67 -0.52 3.30
C PHE A 99 6.91 -0.05 1.87
N PHE A 100 6.34 -0.78 0.91
CA PHE A 100 6.37 -0.43 -0.50
C PHE A 100 4.98 -0.60 -1.11
N SER A 101 4.58 0.34 -1.97
CA SER A 101 3.31 0.27 -2.68
C SER A 101 3.43 0.75 -4.12
N MET A 102 2.49 0.27 -4.93
CA MET A 102 2.32 0.65 -6.34
C MET A 102 0.84 0.93 -6.60
N LEU A 103 0.53 2.07 -7.21
CA LEU A 103 -0.83 2.50 -7.50
C LEU A 103 -1.00 2.83 -8.99
N TRP A 104 -1.93 2.18 -9.68
CA TRP A 104 -2.24 2.44 -11.09
C TRP A 104 -3.25 3.60 -11.24
N GLU A 105 -2.92 4.76 -10.68
CA GLU A 105 -3.82 5.93 -10.65
C GLU A 105 -4.15 6.52 -12.04
N ASN A 106 -3.34 6.20 -13.05
CA ASN A 106 -3.55 6.64 -14.43
C ASN A 106 -4.24 5.55 -15.29
N GLY A 107 -4.79 4.52 -14.63
CA GLY A 107 -5.45 3.37 -15.24
C GLY A 107 -4.56 2.15 -15.39
N ALA A 108 -5.18 0.97 -15.47
CA ALA A 108 -4.50 -0.33 -15.44
C ALA A 108 -3.42 -0.54 -16.53
N ASN A 109 -3.47 0.18 -17.65
CA ASN A 109 -2.52 0.04 -18.76
C ASN A 109 -1.38 1.08 -18.74
N LYS A 110 -1.29 1.89 -17.68
CA LYS A 110 -0.23 2.89 -17.49
C LYS A 110 0.77 2.42 -16.44
N PRO A 111 1.99 2.99 -16.41
CA PRO A 111 2.92 2.75 -15.32
C PRO A 111 2.27 3.14 -13.97
N PRO A 112 2.47 2.34 -12.92
CA PRO A 112 2.02 2.69 -11.59
C PRO A 112 2.92 3.76 -10.97
N VAL A 113 2.36 4.50 -10.02
CA VAL A 113 3.12 5.34 -9.11
C VAL A 113 3.66 4.48 -7.98
N GLU A 114 4.96 4.54 -7.75
CA GLU A 114 5.63 3.81 -6.69
C GLU A 114 5.82 4.69 -5.44
N PHE A 115 5.66 4.08 -4.27
CA PHE A 115 6.00 4.68 -2.99
C PHE A 115 6.79 3.70 -2.16
N LEU A 116 7.89 4.17 -1.56
CA LEU A 116 8.74 3.40 -0.67
C LEU A 116 8.93 4.18 0.63
N GLU A 117 8.49 3.61 1.74
CA GLU A 117 8.83 4.10 3.06
C GLU A 117 10.20 3.57 3.44
N THR A 118 11.22 4.43 3.32
CA THR A 118 12.52 4.21 3.95
C THR A 118 12.58 5.06 5.20
N GLU A 119 12.51 4.46 6.39
CA GLU A 119 12.87 5.21 7.59
C GLU A 119 14.37 5.55 7.54
N THR A 120 14.67 6.84 7.36
CA THR A 120 15.78 7.46 8.10
C THR A 120 15.24 7.74 9.50
N LEU A 121 15.52 6.84 10.44
CA LEU A 121 15.50 7.17 11.87
C LEU A 121 16.63 8.20 12.10
N GLU A 122 16.37 9.48 11.79
CA GLU A 122 17.21 10.57 12.28
C GLU A 122 17.00 10.67 13.80
N ASP A 123 18.12 10.56 14.52
CA ASP A 123 18.23 10.74 15.96
C ASP A 123 17.50 12.01 16.42
N ALA A 124 16.53 11.85 17.33
CA ALA A 124 15.89 12.93 18.09
C ALA A 124 16.07 12.71 19.59
#